data_AF-A0A925BGJ9-F1
#
_entry.id   AF-A0A925BGJ9-F1
#
_cell.length_a   1.000
_cell.length_b   1.000
_cell.length_c   1.000
_cell.angle_alpha   90.00
_cell.angle_beta   90.00
_cell.angle_gamma   90.00
#
_symmetry.space_group_name_H-M   'P 1'
#
loop_
_entity.id
_entity.type
_entity.pdbx_description
1 polymer ?
#
loop_
_entity_poly.entity_id
_entity_poly.type
_entity_poly.pdbx_seq_one_letter_code
_entity_poly.pdbx_strand_id
1 'polypeptide(L)'
;LHPVGILRVSQKVVPLDQNIDKVGSQKPNDAKRFTLEVNTGGLGKAGDTLEQFALAQFKNMDDAAKLSQRAFEPLNGGVDLSITGQQLKSSKVVKRVVRYEQVIIDTNYRRYAKRFSEYVFSLFNHFLSGSAVSKSTLSSYYISQLQPFEEKVKVGNEAYTVAYQSNNQPVAQEATFTSQAAAYDYMQQVIADDPNRADELHVVPQFEVMR
;
A
#
# COMPACT_ATOMS: atom_id res chain seq x y z
N LEU A 1 -11.41 19.74 -6.54
CA LEU A 1 -11.08 18.52 -5.78
C LEU A 1 -12.32 18.08 -5.01
N HIS A 2 -12.73 16.82 -5.11
CA HIS A 2 -13.86 16.29 -4.34
C HIS A 2 -13.46 16.22 -2.85
N PRO A 3 -14.33 16.53 -1.88
CA PRO A 3 -13.97 16.52 -0.46
C PRO A 3 -13.45 15.16 0.02
N VAL A 4 -13.88 14.06 -0.61
CA VAL A 4 -13.42 12.68 -0.33
C VAL A 4 -12.34 12.20 -1.34
N GLY A 5 -11.83 13.08 -2.19
CA GLY A 5 -10.85 12.74 -3.22
C GLY A 5 -9.41 12.79 -2.70
N ILE A 6 -8.56 11.92 -3.26
CA ILE A 6 -7.10 11.97 -3.10
C ILE A 6 -6.52 12.62 -4.35
N LEU A 7 -5.63 13.59 -4.18
CA LEU A 7 -4.80 14.12 -5.25
C LEU A 7 -3.45 13.42 -5.21
N ARG A 8 -3.15 12.61 -6.22
CA ARG A 8 -1.85 11.96 -6.38
C ARG A 8 -0.94 12.79 -7.25
N VAL A 9 0.25 13.11 -6.74
CA VAL A 9 1.35 13.66 -7.52
C VAL A 9 2.39 12.57 -7.67
N SER A 10 2.69 12.14 -8.90
CA SER A 10 3.73 11.14 -9.16
C SER A 10 4.74 11.57 -10.22
N GLN A 11 6.00 11.24 -9.95
CA GLN A 11 7.19 11.43 -10.76
C GLN A 11 7.72 10.04 -11.11
N LYS A 12 7.87 9.74 -12.40
CA LYS A 12 8.31 8.42 -12.89
C LYS A 12 9.71 8.41 -13.50
N VAL A 13 10.34 9.58 -13.59
CA VAL A 13 11.62 9.74 -14.28
C VAL A 13 12.78 9.33 -13.38
N VAL A 14 12.72 9.69 -12.10
CA VAL A 14 13.77 9.47 -11.10
C VAL A 14 13.11 9.22 -9.74
N PRO A 15 13.62 8.28 -8.92
CA PRO A 15 13.11 8.05 -7.57
C PRO A 15 13.38 9.25 -6.64
N LEU A 16 12.45 9.51 -5.74
CA LEU A 16 12.57 10.48 -4.66
C LEU A 16 13.20 9.85 -3.42
N ASP A 17 13.79 10.70 -2.59
CA ASP A 17 14.42 10.36 -1.30
C ASP A 17 15.53 9.31 -1.37
N GLN A 18 16.07 9.07 -2.55
CA GLN A 18 17.15 8.13 -2.82
C GLN A 18 18.34 8.86 -3.46
N ASN A 19 19.57 8.48 -3.08
CA ASN A 19 20.76 9.01 -3.76
C ASN A 19 20.91 8.41 -5.17
N ILE A 20 21.25 9.26 -6.13
CA ILE A 20 21.36 8.94 -7.55
C ILE A 20 22.81 9.18 -8.01
N ASP A 21 23.43 8.13 -8.54
CA ASP A 21 24.79 8.19 -9.06
C ASP A 21 24.83 8.45 -10.56
N LYS A 22 23.82 7.95 -11.28
CA LYS A 22 23.67 8.06 -12.73
C LYS A 22 22.20 8.14 -13.13
N VAL A 23 21.91 8.55 -14.36
CA VAL A 23 20.60 8.41 -15.01
C VAL A 23 20.87 7.81 -16.38
N GLY A 24 20.52 6.53 -16.55
CA GLY A 24 20.92 5.77 -17.72
C GLY A 24 22.43 5.58 -17.76
N SER A 25 23.11 6.29 -18.67
CA SER A 25 24.56 6.28 -18.84
C SER A 25 25.26 7.57 -18.40
N GLN A 26 24.50 8.58 -17.95
CA GLN A 26 25.03 9.90 -17.62
C GLN A 26 25.08 10.15 -16.12
N LYS A 27 26.11 10.85 -15.64
CA LYS A 27 26.22 11.27 -14.24
C LYS A 27 25.50 12.61 -14.04
N PRO A 28 24.64 12.77 -13.02
CA PRO A 28 24.04 14.06 -12.68
C PRO A 28 25.12 15.06 -12.26
N ASN A 29 25.05 16.28 -12.81
CA ASN A 29 25.99 17.36 -12.50
C ASN A 29 25.52 18.26 -11.34
N ASP A 30 24.22 18.37 -11.12
CA ASP A 30 23.62 19.37 -10.24
C ASP A 30 23.24 18.77 -8.87
N ALA A 31 22.19 17.95 -8.85
CA ALA A 31 21.69 17.30 -7.64
C ALA A 31 21.69 15.77 -7.76
N LYS A 32 21.87 15.10 -6.61
CA LYS A 32 21.88 13.63 -6.49
C LYS A 32 20.73 13.07 -5.67
N ARG A 33 19.95 13.91 -4.99
CA ARG A 33 18.81 13.49 -4.19
C ARG A 33 17.71 14.54 -4.32
N PHE A 34 16.49 14.09 -4.49
CA PHE A 34 15.32 14.95 -4.65
C PHE A 34 14.28 14.54 -3.63
N THR A 35 13.73 15.53 -2.92
CA THR A 35 12.68 15.33 -1.92
C THR A 35 11.49 16.21 -2.30
N LEU A 36 10.28 15.69 -2.09
CA LEU A 36 9.05 16.41 -2.38
C LEU A 36 8.35 16.76 -1.06
N GLU A 37 8.28 18.05 -0.77
CA GLU A 37 7.59 18.58 0.41
C GLU A 37 6.27 19.24 0.04
N VAL A 38 5.30 19.14 0.96
CA VAL A 38 3.93 19.64 0.75
C VAL A 38 3.69 20.80 1.69
N ASN A 39 3.81 22.02 1.16
CA ASN A 39 3.51 23.25 1.89
C ASN A 39 2.18 23.83 1.40
N THR A 40 1.04 23.31 1.90
CA THR A 40 -0.28 23.89 1.58
C THR A 40 -1.13 24.11 2.81
N GLY A 41 -1.90 25.21 2.83
CA GLY A 41 -2.77 25.59 3.95
C GLY A 41 -4.09 24.82 4.04
N GLY A 42 -4.28 23.72 3.28
CA GLY A 42 -5.55 22.99 3.25
C GLY A 42 -5.49 21.52 2.81
N LEU A 43 -4.37 21.08 2.22
CA LEU A 43 -4.11 19.67 1.92
C LEU A 43 -2.92 19.18 2.75
N GLY A 44 -3.08 18.05 3.40
CA GLY A 44 -2.04 17.33 4.11
C GLY A 44 -1.51 16.18 3.27
N LYS A 45 -0.27 15.78 3.53
CA LYS A 45 0.29 14.53 3.02
C LYS A 45 -0.49 13.37 3.65
N ALA A 46 -1.18 12.60 2.83
CA ALA A 46 -1.89 11.38 3.22
C ALA A 46 -0.95 10.17 3.26
N GLY A 47 0.06 10.16 2.38
CA GLY A 47 1.08 9.11 2.31
C GLY A 47 2.04 9.33 1.14
N ASP A 48 3.11 8.54 1.10
CA ASP A 48 4.01 8.47 -0.05
C ASP A 48 3.43 7.56 -1.14
N THR A 49 3.58 7.99 -2.40
CA THR A 49 3.23 7.18 -3.57
C THR A 49 4.44 6.39 -4.00
N LEU A 50 4.31 5.06 -4.00
CA LEU A 50 5.36 4.16 -4.48
C LEU A 50 5.22 3.92 -5.99
N GLU A 51 6.32 4.05 -6.71
CA GLU A 51 6.44 3.75 -8.14
C GLU A 51 7.55 2.71 -8.36
N GLN A 52 7.47 1.96 -9.47
CA GLN A 52 8.45 0.91 -9.79
C GLN A 52 9.65 1.50 -10.51
N PHE A 53 10.84 1.40 -9.92
CA PHE A 53 12.08 1.91 -10.51
C PHE A 53 13.12 0.81 -10.69
N ALA A 54 13.85 0.87 -11.80
CA ALA A 54 14.98 0.00 -12.06
C ALA A 54 16.27 0.60 -11.47
N LEU A 55 16.68 0.14 -10.30
CA LEU A 55 17.82 0.68 -9.55
C LEU A 55 19.13 0.72 -10.33
N ALA A 56 19.38 -0.27 -11.18
CA ALA A 56 20.58 -0.34 -12.01
C ALA A 56 20.70 0.81 -13.03
N GLN A 57 19.62 1.56 -13.29
CA GLN A 57 19.62 2.77 -14.11
C GLN A 57 20.02 4.03 -13.32
N PHE A 58 19.94 3.98 -11.98
CA PHE A 58 20.13 5.14 -11.10
C PHE A 58 21.36 5.04 -10.19
N LYS A 59 21.76 3.83 -9.81
CA LYS A 59 22.92 3.54 -8.95
C LYS A 59 24.04 2.86 -9.73
N ASN A 60 25.28 3.09 -9.31
CA ASN A 60 26.41 2.29 -9.79
C ASN A 60 26.47 0.98 -9.02
N MET A 61 26.44 -0.14 -9.74
CA MET A 61 26.38 -1.48 -9.18
C MET A 61 27.32 -2.40 -9.95
N ASP A 62 27.98 -3.30 -9.22
CA ASP A 62 28.71 -4.42 -9.83
C ASP A 62 27.74 -5.40 -10.48
N ASP A 63 28.23 -6.20 -11.43
CA ASP A 63 27.41 -7.12 -12.21
C ASP A 63 26.79 -8.22 -11.33
N ALA A 64 27.52 -8.71 -10.32
CA ALA A 64 26.95 -9.63 -9.34
C ALA A 64 25.77 -8.98 -8.58
N ALA A 65 25.92 -7.73 -8.14
CA ALA A 65 24.87 -7.01 -7.43
C ALA A 65 23.64 -6.75 -8.32
N LYS A 66 23.83 -6.45 -9.62
CA LYS A 66 22.72 -6.31 -10.58
C LYS A 66 21.92 -7.60 -10.76
N LEU A 67 22.59 -8.76 -10.69
CA LEU A 67 21.95 -10.07 -10.86
C LEU A 67 21.27 -10.57 -9.58
N SER A 68 21.81 -10.22 -8.41
CA SER A 68 21.27 -10.65 -7.12
C SER A 68 20.09 -9.80 -6.64
N GLN A 69 19.95 -8.57 -7.14
CA GLN A 69 18.88 -7.66 -6.74
C GLN A 69 17.68 -7.69 -7.68
N ARG A 70 16.55 -7.19 -7.20
CA ARG A 70 15.33 -7.09 -7.99
C ARG A 70 15.52 -6.10 -9.13
N ALA A 71 15.08 -6.48 -10.33
CA ALA A 71 15.15 -5.61 -11.50
C ALA A 71 14.32 -4.32 -11.33
N PHE A 72 13.20 -4.41 -10.62
CA PHE A 72 12.34 -3.28 -10.26
C PHE A 72 11.97 -3.35 -8.78
N GLU A 73 12.09 -2.23 -8.09
CA GLU A 73 11.68 -2.07 -6.70
C GLU A 73 10.69 -0.91 -6.53
N PRO A 74 9.73 -1.03 -5.59
CA PRO A 74 8.85 0.06 -5.22
C PRO A 74 9.63 1.11 -4.42
N LEU A 75 9.89 2.28 -5.01
CA LEU A 75 10.54 3.41 -4.35
C LEU A 75 9.60 4.62 -4.30
N ASN A 76 9.92 5.60 -3.45
CA ASN A 76 9.15 6.83 -3.39
C ASN A 76 9.18 7.53 -4.76
N GLY A 77 8.01 7.72 -5.36
CA GLY A 77 7.82 8.41 -6.63
C GLY A 77 6.92 9.64 -6.47
N GLY A 78 6.43 9.95 -5.27
CA GLY A 78 5.59 11.12 -5.07
C GLY A 78 4.75 11.07 -3.80
N VAL A 79 3.68 11.85 -3.75
CA VAL A 79 2.85 11.98 -2.55
C VAL A 79 1.37 11.95 -2.91
N ASP A 80 0.60 11.30 -2.04
CA ASP A 80 -0.84 11.39 -2.03
C ASP A 80 -1.27 12.50 -1.07
N LEU A 81 -2.09 13.42 -1.57
CA LEU A 81 -2.61 14.57 -0.84
C LEU A 81 -4.10 14.41 -0.57
N SER A 82 -4.51 14.69 0.66
CA SER A 82 -5.91 14.73 1.05
C SER A 82 -6.19 15.94 1.94
N ILE A 83 -7.47 16.27 2.14
CA ILE A 83 -7.86 17.38 3.01
C ILE A 83 -7.52 17.01 4.45
N THR A 84 -6.77 17.86 5.14
CA THR A 84 -6.43 17.65 6.56
C THR A 84 -7.68 17.78 7.43
N GLY A 85 -8.03 16.74 8.20
CA GLY A 85 -9.13 16.75 9.18
C GLY A 85 -10.35 15.88 8.80
N GLN A 86 -11.50 16.15 9.42
CA GLN A 86 -12.73 15.37 9.21
C GLN A 86 -13.31 15.58 7.81
N GLN A 87 -13.08 14.60 6.94
CA GLN A 87 -13.47 14.56 5.53
C GLN A 87 -14.99 14.35 5.30
N LEU A 88 -15.70 13.87 6.33
CA LEU A 88 -17.13 13.60 6.30
C LEU A 88 -17.88 14.66 7.10
N LYS A 89 -18.12 15.83 6.50
CA LYS A 89 -19.17 16.75 6.97
C LYS A 89 -20.32 16.71 5.99
N SER A 90 -21.41 16.07 6.38
CA SER A 90 -22.69 16.21 5.67
C SER A 90 -23.14 17.67 5.79
N SER A 91 -23.36 18.34 4.65
CA SER A 91 -23.79 19.74 4.64
C SER A 91 -25.26 19.83 5.05
N LYS A 92 -25.53 19.90 6.36
CA LYS A 92 -26.87 20.09 6.95
C LYS A 92 -27.92 19.04 6.57
N VAL A 93 -28.36 18.26 7.55
CA VAL A 93 -29.67 17.59 7.47
C VAL A 93 -30.75 18.67 7.57
N VAL A 94 -31.50 18.89 6.49
CA VAL A 94 -32.69 19.76 6.50
C VAL A 94 -33.92 18.90 6.75
N LYS A 95 -34.47 18.96 7.96
CA LYS A 95 -35.79 18.39 8.27
C LYS A 95 -36.87 19.36 7.81
N ARG A 96 -37.44 19.14 6.61
CA ARG A 96 -38.60 19.90 6.14
C ARG A 96 -39.87 19.21 6.62
N VAL A 97 -40.64 19.87 7.48
CA VAL A 97 -42.01 19.43 7.80
C VAL A 97 -42.88 19.79 6.61
N VAL A 98 -43.09 18.83 5.72
CA VAL A 98 -44.07 18.96 4.63
C VAL A 98 -45.45 18.79 5.26
N ARG A 99 -46.31 19.82 5.19
CA ARG A 99 -47.74 19.63 5.43
C ARG A 99 -48.33 19.06 4.15
N TYR A 100 -48.57 17.76 4.15
CA TYR A 100 -49.31 17.07 3.11
C TYR A 100 -50.75 16.90 3.56
N GLU A 101 -51.69 17.04 2.63
CA GLU A 101 -53.05 16.59 2.83
C GLU A 101 -53.06 15.07 2.63
N GLN A 102 -53.45 14.33 3.67
CA GLN A 102 -53.43 12.88 3.67
C GLN A 102 -54.81 12.35 3.28
N VAL A 103 -54.98 12.02 1.99
CA VAL A 103 -56.11 11.20 1.55
C VAL A 103 -55.72 9.73 1.70
N ILE A 104 -56.26 9.05 2.71
CA ILE A 104 -56.03 7.62 2.90
C ILE A 104 -57.02 6.86 2.02
N ILE A 105 -56.57 6.41 0.85
CA ILE A 105 -57.22 5.30 0.14
C ILE A 105 -56.61 4.03 0.72
N ASP A 106 -57.36 3.34 1.58
CA ASP A 106 -56.90 2.11 2.22
C ASP A 106 -56.79 0.99 1.19
N THR A 107 -55.63 0.90 0.56
CA THR A 107 -55.11 -0.38 0.12
C THR A 107 -54.09 -0.79 1.18
N ASN A 108 -54.45 -1.77 2.03
CA ASN A 108 -53.64 -2.37 3.11
C ASN A 108 -52.23 -2.88 2.70
N TYR A 109 -51.78 -2.63 1.47
CA TYR A 109 -50.54 -3.06 0.84
C TYR A 109 -49.27 -2.64 1.60
N ARG A 110 -49.22 -1.44 2.19
CA ARG A 110 -48.00 -0.93 2.85
C ARG A 110 -47.75 -1.48 4.26
N ARG A 111 -48.75 -2.09 4.92
CA ARG A 111 -48.58 -2.71 6.25
C ARG A 111 -47.88 -4.07 6.19
N TYR A 112 -47.89 -4.73 5.02
CA TYR A 112 -47.27 -6.04 4.80
C TYR A 112 -46.06 -6.01 3.87
N ALA A 113 -45.66 -4.84 3.38
CA ALA A 113 -44.41 -4.65 2.64
C ALA A 113 -43.21 -4.80 3.59
N LYS A 114 -42.96 -6.02 4.06
CA LYS A 114 -41.69 -6.38 4.69
C LYS A 114 -40.58 -6.08 3.68
N ARG A 115 -39.46 -5.58 4.17
CA ARG A 115 -38.27 -5.23 3.39
C ARG A 115 -37.67 -6.49 2.76
N PHE A 116 -38.22 -6.94 1.63
CA PHE A 116 -37.72 -8.10 0.90
C PHE A 116 -36.22 -7.94 0.58
N SER A 117 -35.76 -6.68 0.43
CA SER A 117 -34.35 -6.31 0.24
C SER A 117 -33.40 -6.83 1.31
N GLU A 118 -33.81 -6.93 2.58
CA GLU A 118 -32.95 -7.44 3.66
C GLU A 118 -32.69 -8.95 3.50
N TYR A 119 -33.59 -9.67 2.81
CA TYR A 119 -33.46 -11.10 2.56
C TYR A 119 -32.84 -11.44 1.20
N VAL A 120 -32.76 -10.49 0.25
CA VAL A 120 -32.24 -10.75 -1.11
C VAL A 120 -30.83 -11.33 -1.06
N PHE A 121 -29.91 -10.74 -0.27
CA PHE A 121 -28.55 -11.26 -0.16
C PHE A 121 -28.47 -12.62 0.55
N SER A 122 -29.30 -12.83 1.57
CA SER A 122 -29.36 -14.10 2.30
C SER A 122 -29.92 -15.23 1.42
N LEU A 123 -31.02 -14.96 0.71
CA LEU A 123 -31.63 -15.89 -0.25
C LEU A 123 -30.71 -16.14 -1.45
N PHE A 124 -30.04 -15.12 -1.96
CA PHE A 124 -29.05 -15.27 -3.02
C PHE A 124 -27.92 -16.22 -2.61
N ASN A 125 -27.33 -16.01 -1.42
CA ASN A 125 -26.28 -16.91 -0.90
C ASN A 125 -26.81 -18.33 -0.64
N HIS A 126 -28.06 -18.47 -0.19
CA HIS A 126 -28.71 -19.76 0.00
C HIS A 126 -28.95 -20.51 -1.33
N PHE A 127 -29.44 -19.82 -2.36
CA PHE A 127 -29.63 -20.43 -3.68
C PHE A 127 -28.30 -20.70 -4.39
N LEU A 128 -27.29 -19.83 -4.19
CA LEU A 128 -25.95 -20.02 -4.72
C LEU A 128 -25.30 -21.29 -4.14
N SER A 129 -25.39 -21.50 -2.83
CA SER A 129 -24.88 -22.72 -2.18
C SER A 129 -25.69 -23.97 -2.56
N GLY A 130 -26.98 -23.81 -2.84
CA GLY A 130 -27.88 -24.87 -3.27
C GLY A 130 -27.82 -25.27 -4.75
N SER A 131 -27.10 -24.51 -5.59
CA SER A 131 -27.06 -24.69 -7.04
C SER A 131 -26.43 -26.01 -7.49
N ALA A 132 -26.72 -26.44 -8.73
CA ALA A 132 -26.14 -27.67 -9.29
C ALA A 132 -24.61 -27.58 -9.46
N VAL A 133 -24.10 -26.37 -9.75
CA VAL A 133 -22.67 -26.11 -9.92
C VAL A 133 -21.92 -26.22 -8.59
N SER A 134 -22.46 -25.65 -7.51
CA SER A 134 -21.85 -25.73 -6.17
C SER A 134 -21.87 -27.14 -5.56
N LYS A 135 -22.76 -28.02 -6.03
CA LYS A 135 -22.86 -29.42 -5.59
C LYS A 135 -22.10 -30.42 -6.47
N SER A 136 -21.42 -29.95 -7.52
CA SER A 136 -20.67 -30.81 -8.42
C SER A 136 -19.51 -31.50 -7.71
N THR A 137 -19.52 -32.83 -7.69
CA THR A 137 -18.45 -33.65 -7.09
C THR A 137 -17.11 -33.44 -7.77
N LEU A 138 -17.11 -33.26 -9.10
CA LEU A 138 -15.92 -32.95 -9.88
C LEU A 138 -15.31 -31.59 -9.49
N SER A 139 -16.16 -30.57 -9.29
CA SER A 139 -15.70 -29.24 -8.88
C SER A 139 -15.11 -29.27 -7.47
N SER A 140 -15.76 -29.93 -6.52
CA SER A 140 -15.25 -30.07 -5.15
C SER A 140 -13.93 -30.84 -5.11
N TYR A 141 -13.81 -31.92 -5.91
CA TYR A 141 -12.56 -32.66 -6.06
C TYR A 141 -11.44 -31.78 -6.61
N TYR A 142 -11.68 -31.06 -7.71
CA TYR A 142 -10.70 -30.15 -8.31
C TYR A 142 -10.27 -29.03 -7.34
N ILE A 143 -11.20 -28.42 -6.61
CA ILE A 143 -10.88 -27.40 -5.59
C ILE A 143 -10.05 -27.98 -4.45
N SER A 144 -10.37 -29.21 -4.00
CA SER A 144 -9.59 -29.89 -2.95
C SER A 144 -8.15 -30.20 -3.37
N GLN A 145 -7.91 -30.42 -4.68
CA GLN A 145 -6.56 -30.56 -5.22
C GLN A 145 -5.81 -29.23 -5.29
N LEU A 146 -6.51 -28.12 -5.59
CA LEU A 146 -5.92 -26.78 -5.63
C LEU A 146 -5.61 -26.23 -4.24
N GLN A 147 -6.44 -26.55 -3.24
CA GLN A 147 -6.27 -26.09 -1.86
C GLN A 147 -6.37 -27.26 -0.87
N PRO A 148 -5.32 -28.10 -0.77
CA PRO A 148 -5.34 -29.33 0.03
C PRO A 148 -5.32 -29.10 1.56
N PHE A 149 -5.00 -27.88 2.02
CA PHE A 149 -4.90 -27.54 3.43
C PHE A 149 -5.81 -26.37 3.81
N GLU A 150 -6.41 -26.46 4.99
CA GLU A 150 -7.21 -25.38 5.59
C GLU A 150 -6.32 -24.25 6.14
N GLU A 151 -5.15 -24.60 6.69
CA GLU A 151 -4.17 -23.63 7.16
C GLU A 151 -3.51 -22.92 5.97
N LYS A 152 -3.63 -21.58 5.96
CA LYS A 152 -3.06 -20.73 4.92
C LYS A 152 -1.93 -19.90 5.49
N VAL A 153 -0.75 -20.00 4.87
CA VAL A 153 0.32 -19.05 5.11
C VAL A 153 -0.02 -17.76 4.35
N LYS A 154 -0.26 -16.68 5.09
CA LYS A 154 -0.40 -15.34 4.50
C LYS A 154 1.00 -14.79 4.29
N VAL A 155 1.42 -14.70 3.03
CA VAL A 155 2.67 -14.02 2.66
C VAL A 155 2.38 -12.53 2.56
N GLY A 156 2.97 -11.75 3.46
CA GLY A 156 2.97 -10.28 3.39
C GLY A 156 3.98 -9.78 2.36
N ASN A 157 3.94 -8.48 2.07
CA ASN A 157 5.02 -7.87 1.30
C ASN A 157 6.32 -7.97 2.09
N GLU A 158 7.42 -8.24 1.39
CA GLU A 158 8.75 -8.19 2.00
C GLU A 158 9.04 -6.77 2.49
N ALA A 159 9.57 -6.70 3.71
CA ALA A 159 10.11 -5.49 4.29
C ALA A 159 11.57 -5.78 4.66
N TYR A 160 12.40 -4.74 4.70
CA TYR A 160 13.83 -4.83 4.98
C TYR A 160 14.19 -3.91 6.12
N THR A 161 15.16 -4.32 6.92
CA THR A 161 15.65 -3.53 8.06
C THR A 161 17.17 -3.52 8.06
N VAL A 162 17.74 -2.38 8.47
CA VAL A 162 19.17 -2.27 8.72
C VAL A 162 19.44 -2.76 10.14
N ALA A 163 20.23 -3.82 10.24
CA ALA A 163 20.54 -4.50 11.49
C ALA A 163 22.06 -4.59 11.71
N TYR A 164 22.45 -4.91 12.94
CA TYR A 164 23.85 -5.21 13.25
C TYR A 164 24.21 -6.63 12.83
N GLN A 165 25.36 -6.79 12.18
CA GLN A 165 25.86 -8.09 11.72
C GLN A 165 26.11 -9.09 12.86
N SER A 166 26.37 -8.59 14.08
CA SER A 166 26.69 -9.43 15.24
C SER A 166 25.48 -10.15 15.83
N ASN A 167 24.28 -9.59 15.71
CA ASN A 167 23.11 -10.10 16.42
C ASN A 167 21.77 -9.96 15.67
N ASN A 168 21.79 -9.48 14.41
CA ASN A 168 20.61 -9.19 13.61
C ASN A 168 19.56 -8.32 14.34
N GLN A 169 19.98 -7.51 15.31
CA GLN A 169 19.10 -6.55 15.96
C GLN A 169 19.02 -5.27 15.14
N PRO A 170 17.83 -4.65 15.06
CA PRO A 170 17.63 -3.42 14.29
C PRO A 170 18.47 -2.28 14.87
N VAL A 171 19.10 -1.50 14.00
CA VAL A 171 19.90 -0.32 14.40
C VAL A 171 19.02 0.78 14.99
N ALA A 172 17.79 0.92 14.48
CA ALA A 172 16.78 1.83 14.98
C ALA A 172 15.40 1.15 14.98
N GLN A 173 14.56 1.45 15.97
CA GLN A 173 13.24 0.81 16.14
C GLN A 173 12.26 1.07 14.98
N GLU A 174 12.49 2.10 14.16
CA GLU A 174 11.61 2.49 13.04
C GLU A 174 12.24 2.25 11.66
N ALA A 175 13.40 1.60 11.57
CA ALA A 175 14.14 1.43 10.31
C ALA A 175 13.60 0.25 9.47
N THR A 176 12.29 0.15 9.29
CA THR A 176 11.65 -0.83 8.40
C THR A 176 11.30 -0.18 7.08
N PHE A 177 11.84 -0.73 6.00
CA PHE A 177 11.72 -0.22 4.63
C PHE A 177 10.91 -1.20 3.77
N THR A 178 10.17 -0.68 2.80
CA THR A 178 9.40 -1.49 1.84
C THR A 178 10.23 -2.01 0.67
N SER A 179 11.48 -1.54 0.53
CA SER A 179 12.40 -1.90 -0.55
C SER A 179 13.82 -2.08 -0.01
N GLN A 180 14.55 -3.00 -0.63
CA GLN A 180 15.91 -3.33 -0.22
C GLN A 180 16.85 -2.15 -0.49
N ALA A 181 16.63 -1.45 -1.60
CA ALA A 181 17.43 -0.28 -1.92
C ALA A 181 17.21 0.91 -0.99
N ALA A 182 16.00 1.13 -0.47
CA ALA A 182 15.79 2.16 0.55
C ALA A 182 16.55 1.85 1.84
N ALA A 183 16.60 0.57 2.22
CA ALA A 183 17.40 0.13 3.36
C ALA A 183 18.92 0.30 3.11
N TYR A 184 19.41 -0.03 1.91
CA TYR A 184 20.82 0.21 1.56
C TYR A 184 21.18 1.69 1.51
N ASP A 185 20.31 2.56 0.98
CA ASP A 185 20.58 3.99 0.94
C ASP A 185 20.59 4.59 2.36
N TYR A 186 19.69 4.14 3.23
CA TYR A 186 19.73 4.50 4.66
C TYR A 186 21.00 4.00 5.34
N MET A 187 21.41 2.75 5.09
CA MET A 187 22.67 2.21 5.61
C MET A 187 23.87 3.04 5.14
N GLN A 188 23.91 3.44 3.86
CA GLN A 188 24.95 4.31 3.33
C GLN A 188 24.95 5.70 3.98
N GLN A 189 23.78 6.26 4.30
CA GLN A 189 23.69 7.53 5.05
C GLN A 189 24.25 7.40 6.46
N VAL A 190 23.90 6.33 7.18
CA VAL A 190 24.44 6.06 8.51
C VAL A 190 25.97 5.88 8.48
N ILE A 191 26.50 5.19 7.46
CA ILE A 191 27.95 5.01 7.28
C ILE A 191 28.64 6.32 6.89
N ALA A 192 27.97 7.19 6.12
CA ALA A 192 28.51 8.50 5.78
C ALA A 192 28.64 9.41 7.02
N ASP A 193 27.71 9.29 7.97
CA ASP A 193 27.75 10.03 9.23
C ASP A 193 28.79 9.46 10.20
N ASP A 194 28.95 8.13 10.27
CA ASP A 194 29.97 7.45 11.08
C ASP A 194 30.65 6.31 10.30
N PRO A 195 31.85 6.55 9.74
CA PRO A 195 32.58 5.56 8.95
C PRO A 195 32.95 4.28 9.71
N ASN A 196 33.02 4.31 11.04
CA ASN A 196 33.38 3.13 11.83
C ASN A 196 32.30 2.05 11.81
N ARG A 197 31.07 2.40 11.41
CA ARG A 197 29.92 1.49 11.40
C ARG A 197 29.82 0.66 10.11
N ALA A 198 30.72 0.87 9.15
CA ALA A 198 30.66 0.20 7.84
C ALA A 198 30.67 -1.33 7.96
N ASP A 199 31.49 -1.87 8.86
CA ASP A 199 31.64 -3.32 9.05
C ASP A 199 30.61 -3.91 10.04
N GLU A 200 29.88 -3.06 10.75
CA GLU A 200 28.93 -3.48 11.79
C GLU A 200 27.51 -3.68 11.23
N LEU A 201 27.19 -3.11 10.07
CA LEU A 201 25.83 -3.01 9.55
C LEU A 201 25.59 -3.91 8.35
N HIS A 202 24.38 -4.43 8.24
CA HIS A 202 23.88 -5.09 7.03
C HIS A 202 22.39 -4.84 6.82
N VAL A 203 21.89 -5.15 5.62
CA VAL A 203 20.47 -5.11 5.29
C VAL A 203 19.94 -6.53 5.29
N VAL A 204 18.89 -6.80 6.07
CA VAL A 204 18.23 -8.10 6.15
C VAL A 204 16.73 -7.99 5.94
N PRO A 205 16.06 -9.03 5.42
CA PRO A 205 14.61 -9.10 5.43
C PRO A 205 14.06 -9.05 6.86
N GLN A 206 12.90 -8.42 7.04
CA GLN A 206 12.26 -8.21 8.35
C GLN A 206 11.99 -9.51 9.11
N PHE A 207 11.78 -10.61 8.39
CA PHE A 207 11.53 -11.92 9.01
C PHE A 207 12.80 -12.60 9.56
N GLU A 208 13.99 -12.11 9.21
CA GLU A 208 15.28 -12.60 9.72
C GLU A 208 15.80 -11.75 10.90
N VAL A 209 15.12 -10.63 11.19
CA VAL A 209 15.45 -9.75 12.31
C VAL A 209 15.14 -10.44 13.63
N MET A 210 16.10 -10.42 14.55
CA MET A 210 15.93 -10.99 15.89
C MET A 210 15.02 -10.07 16.71
N ARG A 211 13.95 -10.63 17.28
CA ARG A 211 13.06 -9.93 18.22
C ARG A 211 13.67 -9.85 19.61
#